data_AF-A0A8J6ZRA9-F1
#
_entry.id   AF-A0A8J6ZRA9-F1
#
_cell.length_a   1.000
_cell.length_b   1.000
_cell.length_c   1.000
_cell.angle_alpha   90.00
_cell.angle_beta   90.00
_cell.angle_gamma   90.00
#
_symmetry.space_group_name_H-M   'P 1'
#
loop_
_entity.id
_entity.type
_entity.pdbx_description
1 polymer ?
#
loop_
_entity_poly.entity_id
_entity_poly.type
_entity_poly.pdbx_seq_one_letter_code
_entity_poly.pdbx_strand_id
1 'polypeptide(L)'
;MANIPAVSVVVPLFNAERYVAACLESLLYQTLTDFEVIVVDDCSTDSSVAVVESYIPKFGGRLKLSRMKKNSGSGGLPRNKGLQHSRGEYIFFVDADDFVTPTALEELYTLAKNFDADVVYCEKIFDTDAAATNVWLTNMNGKFSVAAPTFVTENLAERVHEILQLRFCVETVL
;
A
#
# COMPACT_ATOMS: atom_id res chain seq x y z
N MET A 1 9.03 18.67 -17.73
CA MET A 1 8.13 18.66 -16.55
C MET A 1 8.50 17.44 -15.71
N ALA A 2 8.30 17.44 -14.40
CA ALA A 2 8.50 16.21 -13.62
C ALA A 2 7.40 15.20 -14.00
N ASN A 3 7.74 13.92 -14.17
CA ASN A 3 6.72 12.88 -14.38
C ASN A 3 5.88 12.75 -13.11
N ILE A 4 4.56 12.61 -13.28
CA ILE A 4 3.63 12.27 -12.20
C ILE A 4 3.66 10.74 -12.10
N PRO A 5 4.05 10.15 -10.96
CA PRO A 5 4.04 8.70 -10.81
C PRO A 5 2.62 8.13 -10.95
N ALA A 6 2.48 6.89 -11.42
CA ALA A 6 1.20 6.18 -11.35
C ALA A 6 0.76 5.98 -9.89
N VAL A 7 1.70 5.63 -9.00
CA VAL A 7 1.44 5.35 -7.58
C VAL A 7 2.41 6.07 -6.65
N SER A 8 1.90 6.60 -5.53
CA SER A 8 2.70 6.92 -4.34
C SER A 8 2.43 5.94 -3.22
N VAL A 9 3.41 5.10 -2.90
CA VAL A 9 3.40 4.21 -1.74
C VAL A 9 3.74 5.01 -0.48
N VAL A 10 2.92 4.91 0.55
CA VAL A 10 3.08 5.55 1.86
C VAL A 10 3.22 4.48 2.92
N VAL A 11 4.36 4.48 3.61
CA VAL A 11 4.71 3.51 4.65
C VAL A 11 4.82 4.23 6.00
N PRO A 12 3.85 4.08 6.93
CA PRO A 12 4.05 4.52 8.30
C PRO A 12 5.09 3.62 8.98
N LEU A 13 6.01 4.21 9.74
CA LEU A 13 7.11 3.49 10.36
C LEU A 13 7.24 3.86 11.84
N PHE A 14 7.17 2.86 12.71
CA PHE A 14 7.55 3.00 14.12
C PHE A 14 8.07 1.66 14.64
N ASN A 15 9.35 1.62 15.03
CA ASN A 15 10.00 0.46 15.67
C ASN A 15 9.77 -0.89 14.96
N ALA A 16 10.05 -0.94 13.65
CA ALA A 16 9.87 -2.10 12.78
C ALA A 16 11.20 -2.63 12.19
N GLU A 17 12.33 -2.50 12.89
CA GLU A 17 13.68 -2.85 12.36
C GLU A 17 13.78 -4.28 11.82
N ARG A 18 12.98 -5.19 12.36
CA ARG A 18 12.92 -6.62 11.98
C ARG A 18 12.22 -6.88 10.65
N TYR A 19 11.36 -5.97 10.19
CA TYR A 19 10.42 -6.22 9.08
C TYR A 19 10.56 -5.21 7.94
N VAL A 20 10.91 -3.95 8.23
CA VAL A 20 10.95 -2.86 7.22
C VAL A 20 11.89 -3.15 6.04
N ALA A 21 12.94 -3.96 6.26
CA ALA A 21 13.80 -4.43 5.17
C ALA A 21 13.03 -5.31 4.14
N ALA A 22 12.19 -6.23 4.61
CA ALA A 22 11.40 -7.12 3.74
C ALA A 22 10.29 -6.34 3.03
N CYS A 23 9.62 -5.41 3.72
CA CYS A 23 8.67 -4.47 3.13
C CYS A 23 9.32 -3.70 1.97
N LEU A 24 10.50 -3.11 2.20
CA LEU A 24 11.22 -2.33 1.18
C LEU A 24 11.79 -3.18 0.03
N GLU A 25 12.28 -4.40 0.27
CA GLU A 25 12.65 -5.32 -0.84
C GLU A 25 11.41 -5.68 -1.69
N SER A 26 10.25 -5.93 -1.07
CA SER A 26 9.00 -6.25 -1.79
C SER A 26 8.53 -5.12 -2.71
N LEU A 27 8.71 -3.88 -2.28
CA LEU A 27 8.47 -2.69 -3.09
C LEU A 27 9.55 -2.51 -4.17
N LEU A 28 10.82 -2.80 -3.87
CA LEU A 28 11.93 -2.62 -4.81
C LEU A 28 11.77 -3.49 -6.08
N TYR A 29 11.18 -4.68 -5.94
CA TYR A 29 10.97 -5.65 -7.04
C TYR A 29 9.56 -5.63 -7.67
N GLN A 30 8.79 -4.55 -7.50
CA GLN A 30 7.50 -4.40 -8.20
C GLN A 30 7.68 -4.32 -9.72
N THR A 31 6.76 -4.92 -10.48
CA THR A 31 6.74 -4.88 -11.96
C THR A 31 6.40 -3.49 -12.50
N LEU A 32 5.45 -2.79 -11.86
CA LEU A 32 5.22 -1.37 -12.11
C LEU A 32 6.47 -0.58 -11.70
N THR A 33 7.06 0.20 -12.60
CA THR A 33 8.28 0.98 -12.31
C THR A 33 7.99 2.46 -11.98
N ASP A 34 6.88 3.01 -12.47
CA ASP A 34 6.50 4.42 -12.32
C ASP A 34 5.76 4.68 -10.99
N PHE A 35 6.45 4.45 -9.88
CA PHE A 35 5.95 4.74 -8.53
C PHE A 35 7.03 5.38 -7.65
N GLU A 36 6.59 6.08 -6.60
CA GLU A 36 7.45 6.56 -5.52
C GLU A 36 7.08 5.93 -4.17
N VAL A 37 8.03 5.91 -3.23
CA VAL A 37 7.84 5.39 -1.85
C VAL A 37 8.16 6.49 -0.85
N ILE A 38 7.27 6.69 0.11
CA ILE A 38 7.34 7.71 1.14
C ILE A 38 7.22 7.01 2.49
N VAL A 39 8.35 6.78 3.13
CA VAL A 39 8.39 6.24 4.49
C VAL A 39 8.28 7.40 5.49
N VAL A 40 7.42 7.27 6.49
CA VAL A 40 7.21 8.28 7.53
C VAL A 40 7.52 7.70 8.90
N ASP A 41 8.69 8.05 9.42
CA ASP A 41 9.19 7.66 10.75
C ASP A 41 8.48 8.47 11.85
N ASP A 42 7.69 7.79 12.69
CA ASP A 42 6.99 8.34 13.85
C ASP A 42 7.85 8.34 15.12
N CYS A 43 9.10 8.80 14.98
CA CYS A 43 10.13 8.82 16.02
C CYS A 43 10.52 7.42 16.54
N SER A 44 10.88 6.51 15.63
CA SER A 44 11.47 5.21 15.98
C SER A 44 12.73 5.39 16.83
N THR A 45 12.91 4.48 17.79
CA THR A 45 14.03 4.42 18.74
C THR A 45 14.98 3.25 18.47
N ASP A 46 14.62 2.38 17.52
CA ASP A 46 15.38 1.21 17.09
C ASP A 46 16.16 1.49 15.78
N SER A 47 16.63 0.44 15.11
CA SER A 47 17.41 0.57 13.86
C SER A 47 16.57 0.91 12.62
N SER A 48 15.24 1.03 12.73
CA SER A 48 14.33 1.17 11.58
C SER A 48 14.74 2.26 10.58
N VAL A 49 15.12 3.44 11.10
CA VAL A 49 15.54 4.59 10.28
C VAL A 49 16.81 4.26 9.49
N ALA A 50 17.81 3.66 10.15
CA ALA A 50 19.07 3.28 9.49
C ALA A 50 18.86 2.19 8.43
N VAL A 51 17.91 1.27 8.66
CA VAL A 51 17.49 0.31 7.63
C VAL A 51 16.93 1.07 6.43
N VAL A 52 15.93 1.94 6.59
CA VAL A 52 15.34 2.71 5.46
C VAL A 52 16.41 3.52 4.71
N GLU A 53 17.30 4.21 5.43
CA GLU A 53 18.37 5.01 4.84
C GLU A 53 19.29 4.16 3.93
N SER A 54 19.56 2.90 4.29
CA SER A 54 20.33 1.98 3.44
C SER A 54 19.64 1.58 2.13
N TYR A 55 18.30 1.69 2.05
CA TYR A 55 17.52 1.39 0.84
C TYR A 55 17.37 2.58 -0.11
N ILE A 56 17.48 3.82 0.38
CA ILE A 56 17.36 5.05 -0.46
C ILE A 56 18.17 4.96 -1.78
N PRO A 57 19.47 4.57 -1.79
CA PRO A 57 20.21 4.45 -3.05
C PRO A 57 19.70 3.32 -3.96
N LYS A 58 19.18 2.21 -3.42
CA LYS A 58 18.63 1.09 -4.22
C LYS A 58 17.44 1.52 -5.08
N PHE A 59 16.61 2.43 -4.58
CA PHE A 59 15.40 2.91 -5.26
C PHE A 59 15.64 3.96 -6.35
N GLY A 60 16.89 4.38 -6.60
CA GLY A 60 17.21 5.35 -7.66
C GLY A 60 16.55 6.72 -7.47
N GLY A 61 16.36 7.16 -6.22
CA GLY A 61 15.70 8.43 -5.88
C GLY A 61 14.17 8.38 -5.78
N ARG A 62 13.54 7.21 -5.95
CA ARG A 62 12.09 7.01 -5.79
C ARG A 62 11.65 6.83 -4.33
N LEU A 63 12.56 6.47 -3.43
CA LEU A 63 12.31 6.34 -1.99
C LEU A 63 12.71 7.62 -1.25
N LYS A 64 11.82 8.10 -0.38
CA LYS A 64 12.03 9.24 0.53
C LYS A 64 11.71 8.82 1.97
N LEU A 65 12.50 9.33 2.92
CA LEU A 65 12.22 9.23 4.34
C LEU A 65 11.82 10.61 4.90
N SER A 66 10.67 10.68 5.56
CA SER A 66 10.20 11.84 6.32
C SER A 66 10.20 11.48 7.80
N ARG A 67 10.80 12.31 8.66
CA ARG A 67 10.86 12.06 10.11
C ARG A 67 9.96 13.02 10.87
N MET A 68 9.13 12.49 11.75
CA MET A 68 8.25 13.28 12.62
C MET A 68 9.03 13.82 13.82
N LYS A 69 8.52 14.90 14.44
CA LYS A 69 9.17 15.57 15.58
C LYS A 69 8.76 15.03 16.95
N LYS A 70 7.65 14.27 16.98
CA LYS A 70 7.07 13.66 18.17
C LYS A 70 6.27 12.44 17.70
N ASN A 71 6.40 11.32 18.40
CA ASN A 71 5.55 10.15 18.20
C ASN A 71 4.07 10.53 18.35
N SER A 72 3.25 10.05 17.42
CA SER A 72 1.82 10.37 17.32
C SER A 72 0.90 9.38 18.04
N GLY A 73 1.41 8.20 18.38
CA GLY A 73 0.67 7.12 19.03
C GLY A 73 -0.21 6.28 18.10
N SER A 74 -0.22 6.52 16.78
CA SER A 74 -0.95 5.67 15.81
C SER A 74 -0.39 5.78 14.38
N GLY A 75 -0.74 4.84 13.50
CA GLY A 75 -0.38 4.92 12.08
C GLY A 75 -1.08 6.04 11.29
N GLY A 76 -2.12 6.67 11.84
CA GLY A 76 -2.95 7.66 11.12
C GLY A 76 -2.22 8.96 10.77
N LEU A 77 -1.53 9.58 11.75
CA LEU A 77 -0.81 10.83 11.51
C LEU A 77 0.41 10.66 10.57
N PRO A 78 1.21 9.57 10.68
CA PRO A 78 2.25 9.26 9.71
C PRO A 78 1.71 9.05 8.28
N ARG A 79 0.60 8.29 8.11
CA ARG A 79 -0.04 8.10 6.79
C ARG A 79 -0.51 9.44 6.19
N ASN A 80 -1.19 10.28 6.98
CA ASN A 80 -1.60 11.62 6.57
C ASN A 80 -0.40 12.52 6.22
N LYS A 81 0.73 12.37 6.94
CA LYS A 81 1.95 13.09 6.63
C LYS A 81 2.64 12.58 5.36
N GLY A 82 2.51 11.29 5.05
CA GLY A 82 2.94 10.70 3.79
C GLY A 82 2.15 11.23 2.61
N LEU A 83 0.82 11.25 2.72
CA LEU A 83 -0.11 11.79 1.72
C LEU A 83 0.24 13.24 1.31
N GLN A 84 0.65 14.09 2.27
CA GLN A 84 1.11 15.46 1.99
C GLN A 84 2.38 15.56 1.12
N HIS A 85 3.17 14.49 1.01
CA HIS A 85 4.38 14.44 0.20
C HIS A 85 4.21 13.60 -1.09
N SER A 86 3.08 12.91 -1.23
CA SER A 86 2.72 12.11 -2.39
C SER A 86 2.45 12.98 -3.61
N ARG A 87 2.81 12.44 -4.78
CA ARG A 87 2.58 13.11 -6.08
C ARG A 87 1.96 12.18 -7.12
N GLY A 88 1.73 10.91 -6.77
CA GLY A 88 1.20 9.91 -7.68
C GLY A 88 -0.29 10.11 -7.97
N GLU A 89 -0.77 9.53 -9.07
CA GLU A 89 -2.20 9.53 -9.41
C GLU A 89 -3.04 8.79 -8.36
N TYR A 90 -2.50 7.67 -7.84
CA TYR A 90 -3.11 6.89 -6.75
C TYR A 90 -2.16 6.74 -5.53
N ILE A 91 -2.74 6.60 -4.34
CA ILE A 91 -2.01 6.49 -3.06
C ILE A 91 -2.14 5.11 -2.43
N PHE A 92 -1.01 4.42 -2.20
CA PHE A 92 -0.94 3.07 -1.67
C PHE A 92 -0.43 3.04 -0.24
N PHE A 93 -1.28 2.68 0.73
CA PHE A 93 -0.86 2.52 2.13
C PHE A 93 -0.43 1.09 2.40
N VAL A 94 0.81 0.87 2.83
CA VAL A 94 1.32 -0.45 3.28
C VAL A 94 2.05 -0.27 4.60
N ASP A 95 1.87 -1.17 5.55
CA ASP A 95 2.54 -1.07 6.85
C ASP A 95 3.97 -1.61 6.79
N ALA A 96 4.85 -1.10 7.64
CA ALA A 96 6.28 -1.42 7.62
C ALA A 96 6.61 -2.89 7.98
N ASP A 97 5.62 -3.64 8.47
CA ASP A 97 5.68 -5.07 8.74
C ASP A 97 5.00 -5.96 7.68
N ASP A 98 4.45 -5.38 6.62
CA ASP A 98 3.81 -6.09 5.51
C ASP A 98 4.74 -6.32 4.30
N PHE A 99 4.38 -7.32 3.48
CA PHE A 99 5.02 -7.66 2.21
C PHE A 99 4.02 -7.48 1.05
N VAL A 100 4.49 -6.96 -0.08
CA VAL A 100 3.69 -6.73 -1.30
C VAL A 100 4.09 -7.73 -2.39
N THR A 101 3.12 -8.44 -2.98
CA THR A 101 3.38 -9.35 -4.12
C THR A 101 3.95 -8.59 -5.33
N PRO A 102 4.86 -9.18 -6.13
CA PRO A 102 5.61 -8.44 -7.17
C PRO A 102 4.77 -7.68 -8.21
N THR A 103 3.53 -8.09 -8.44
CA THR A 103 2.63 -7.51 -9.46
C THR A 103 1.56 -6.58 -8.87
N ALA A 104 1.44 -6.47 -7.54
CA ALA A 104 0.29 -5.82 -6.90
C ALA A 104 0.07 -4.37 -7.36
N LEU A 105 1.14 -3.57 -7.45
CA LEU A 105 1.02 -2.18 -7.91
C LEU A 105 0.54 -2.08 -9.36
N GLU A 106 0.97 -3.00 -10.23
CA GLU A 106 0.58 -3.04 -11.64
C GLU A 106 -0.87 -3.50 -11.82
N GLU A 107 -1.26 -4.57 -11.13
CA GLU A 107 -2.61 -5.13 -11.15
C GLU A 107 -3.64 -4.13 -10.63
N LEU A 108 -3.39 -3.54 -9.46
CA LEU A 108 -4.31 -2.58 -8.82
C LEU A 108 -4.43 -1.28 -9.62
N TYR A 109 -3.31 -0.74 -10.13
CA TYR A 109 -3.34 0.42 -11.00
C TYR A 109 -4.11 0.11 -12.30
N THR A 110 -3.85 -1.04 -12.93
CA THR A 110 -4.54 -1.46 -14.16
C THR A 110 -6.04 -1.65 -13.93
N LEU A 111 -6.45 -2.26 -12.82
CA LEU A 111 -7.87 -2.36 -12.44
C LEU A 111 -8.49 -0.97 -12.25
N ALA A 112 -7.83 -0.07 -11.53
CA ALA A 112 -8.32 1.29 -11.31
C ALA A 112 -8.50 2.06 -12.64
N LYS A 113 -7.54 1.95 -13.57
CA LYS A 113 -7.64 2.57 -14.91
C LYS A 113 -8.72 1.92 -15.80
N ASN A 114 -8.86 0.59 -15.76
CA ASN A 114 -9.82 -0.13 -16.62
C ASN A 114 -11.28 0.10 -16.22
N PHE A 115 -11.55 0.29 -14.93
CA PHE A 115 -12.90 0.50 -14.40
C PHE A 115 -13.22 1.98 -14.08
N ASP A 116 -12.30 2.91 -14.36
CA ASP A 116 -12.36 4.33 -13.95
C ASP A 116 -12.67 4.49 -12.45
N ALA A 117 -12.05 3.64 -11.62
CA ALA A 117 -12.40 3.49 -10.21
C ALA A 117 -11.63 4.48 -9.32
N ASP A 118 -12.34 5.11 -8.38
CA ASP A 118 -11.77 6.01 -7.38
C ASP A 118 -10.94 5.27 -6.31
N VAL A 119 -11.33 4.02 -6.03
CA VAL A 119 -10.73 3.14 -5.02
C VAL A 119 -10.67 1.72 -5.55
N VAL A 120 -9.51 1.08 -5.43
CA VAL A 120 -9.39 -0.38 -5.45
C VAL A 120 -8.90 -0.87 -4.09
N TYR A 121 -9.55 -1.93 -3.62
CA TYR A 121 -9.23 -2.70 -2.42
C TYR A 121 -9.18 -4.17 -2.86
N CYS A 122 -8.46 -5.06 -2.15
CA CYS A 122 -8.94 -6.43 -1.92
C CYS A 122 -8.38 -6.99 -0.57
N GLU A 123 -7.93 -8.24 -0.52
CA GLU A 123 -7.67 -9.06 0.68
C GLU A 123 -6.20 -9.17 1.13
N LYS A 124 -5.90 -9.08 2.44
CA LYS A 124 -4.55 -9.31 3.01
C LYS A 124 -4.37 -10.78 3.44
N ILE A 125 -3.31 -11.46 2.97
CA ILE A 125 -2.88 -12.76 3.54
C ILE A 125 -2.16 -12.52 4.87
N PHE A 126 -2.41 -13.39 5.83
CA PHE A 126 -1.48 -13.65 6.93
C PHE A 126 -0.76 -14.95 6.65
N ASP A 127 0.57 -14.98 6.73
CA ASP A 127 1.34 -16.21 6.52
C ASP A 127 1.08 -17.21 7.66
N THR A 128 0.05 -18.02 7.46
CA THR A 128 -0.42 -19.10 8.35
C THR A 128 -0.45 -20.44 7.61
N ASP A 129 0.40 -20.58 6.59
CA ASP A 129 0.19 -21.39 5.39
C ASP A 129 -1.00 -20.90 4.51
N ALA A 130 -0.65 -20.29 3.36
CA ALA A 130 -1.45 -20.08 2.12
C ALA A 130 -2.51 -18.94 1.96
N ALA A 131 -2.29 -18.16 0.87
CA ALA A 131 -3.25 -17.62 -0.13
C ALA A 131 -3.96 -16.22 -0.02
N ALA A 132 -3.89 -15.47 -1.15
CA ALA A 132 -4.61 -14.23 -1.60
C ALA A 132 -4.24 -12.82 -1.01
N THR A 133 -3.34 -12.08 -1.71
CA THR A 133 -2.69 -10.80 -1.29
C THR A 133 -3.25 -9.55 -1.96
N ASN A 134 -3.38 -8.42 -1.25
CA ASN A 134 -3.78 -7.11 -1.76
C ASN A 134 -3.55 -5.96 -0.74
N VAL A 135 -3.52 -4.72 -1.25
CA VAL A 135 -3.22 -3.48 -0.52
C VAL A 135 -3.92 -2.27 -1.19
N TRP A 136 -4.06 -1.13 -0.52
CA TRP A 136 -4.89 0.03 -0.88
C TRP A 136 -4.45 0.83 -2.13
N LEU A 137 -5.37 1.44 -2.90
CA LEU A 137 -5.11 2.62 -3.75
C LEU A 137 -6.26 3.64 -3.68
N THR A 138 -5.98 4.94 -3.50
CA THR A 138 -7.01 6.01 -3.53
C THR A 138 -6.66 7.19 -4.46
N ASN A 139 -7.68 7.66 -5.20
CA ASN A 139 -7.69 8.87 -6.04
C ASN A 139 -8.07 10.12 -5.22
N MET A 140 -7.37 11.24 -5.42
CA MET A 140 -7.56 12.48 -4.64
C MET A 140 -8.87 13.26 -4.93
N ASN A 141 -9.68 12.88 -5.92
CA ASN A 141 -10.75 13.73 -6.46
C ASN A 141 -12.16 13.58 -5.83
N GLY A 142 -12.28 12.88 -4.70
CA GLY A 142 -13.42 13.04 -3.78
C GLY A 142 -14.78 12.56 -4.28
N LYS A 143 -14.82 11.65 -5.25
CA LYS A 143 -16.00 10.82 -5.54
C LYS A 143 -15.72 9.38 -5.09
N PHE A 144 -16.79 8.66 -4.77
CA PHE A 144 -16.71 7.28 -4.30
C PHE A 144 -17.55 6.41 -5.22
N SER A 145 -16.88 5.58 -6.00
CA SER A 145 -17.46 4.46 -6.73
C SER A 145 -16.75 3.17 -6.32
N VAL A 146 -17.52 2.17 -5.89
CA VAL A 146 -17.02 0.83 -5.55
C VAL A 146 -17.37 -0.09 -6.72
N ALA A 147 -16.39 -0.38 -7.57
CA ALA A 147 -16.53 -1.46 -8.54
C ALA A 147 -16.40 -2.80 -7.79
N ALA A 148 -17.41 -3.65 -7.89
CA ALA A 148 -17.32 -5.01 -7.34
C ALA A 148 -16.26 -5.81 -8.11
N PRO A 149 -15.43 -6.63 -7.45
CA PRO A 149 -14.43 -7.46 -8.13
C PRO A 149 -15.14 -8.45 -9.05
N THR A 150 -15.11 -8.16 -10.35
CA THR A 150 -15.70 -9.05 -11.36
C THR A 150 -14.66 -10.11 -11.69
N PHE A 151 -14.67 -11.21 -10.93
CA PHE A 151 -13.90 -12.41 -11.22
C PHE A 151 -14.40 -13.04 -12.53
N VAL A 152 -13.82 -12.64 -13.66
CA VAL A 152 -13.99 -13.33 -14.95
C VAL A 152 -12.83 -14.30 -15.15
N THR A 153 -12.97 -15.47 -14.50
CA THR A 153 -12.60 -16.71 -15.16
C THR A 153 -13.78 -17.66 -15.02
N GLU A 154 -14.37 -18.03 -16.14
CA GLU A 154 -15.18 -19.25 -16.24
C GLU A 154 -14.34 -20.38 -15.62
N ASN A 155 -14.73 -21.00 -14.50
CA ASN A 155 -15.97 -21.75 -14.36
C ASN A 155 -16.52 -21.74 -12.90
N LEU A 156 -16.50 -20.58 -12.23
CA LEU A 156 -16.85 -20.47 -10.80
C LEU A 156 -18.37 -20.41 -10.49
N ALA A 157 -19.23 -20.89 -11.39
CA ALA A 157 -20.68 -20.82 -11.23
C ALA A 157 -21.26 -21.85 -10.23
N GLU A 158 -20.59 -22.99 -10.03
CA GLU A 158 -21.18 -24.15 -9.34
C GLU A 158 -20.94 -24.22 -7.82
N ARG A 159 -20.25 -23.25 -7.19
CA ARG A 159 -19.85 -23.33 -5.76
C ARG A 159 -20.26 -22.15 -4.86
N VAL A 160 -21.07 -21.21 -5.34
CA VAL A 160 -21.39 -19.96 -4.61
C VAL A 160 -22.51 -20.13 -3.56
N HIS A 161 -23.12 -21.31 -3.41
CA HIS A 161 -24.37 -21.44 -2.65
C HIS A 161 -24.27 -21.62 -1.11
N GLU A 162 -23.09 -21.62 -0.50
CA GLU A 162 -22.97 -22.05 0.92
C GLU A 162 -22.11 -21.18 1.87
N ILE A 163 -21.51 -20.08 1.43
CA ILE A 163 -20.80 -19.13 2.33
C ILE A 163 -21.40 -17.71 2.26
N LEU A 164 -22.73 -17.66 2.18
CA LEU A 164 -23.50 -16.54 2.72
C LEU A 164 -23.47 -16.62 4.25
N GLN A 165 -22.44 -16.08 4.92
CA GLN A 165 -22.47 -15.44 6.25
C GLN A 165 -21.03 -15.09 6.66
N LEU A 166 -20.64 -13.81 6.60
CA LEU A 166 -19.81 -13.11 7.61
C LEU A 166 -19.55 -11.65 7.23
N ARG A 167 -20.43 -10.79 7.76
CA ARG A 167 -20.24 -9.40 8.25
C ARG A 167 -19.11 -8.54 7.65
N PHE A 168 -19.54 -7.40 7.10
CA PHE A 168 -18.76 -6.16 6.96
C PHE A 168 -17.82 -5.89 8.14
N CYS A 169 -16.58 -5.48 7.84
CA CYS A 169 -15.78 -4.65 8.73
C CYS A 169 -15.37 -3.39 7.96
N VAL A 170 -15.79 -2.23 8.46
CA VAL A 170 -15.42 -0.92 7.92
C VAL A 170 -14.64 -0.20 9.02
N GLU A 171 -13.32 -0.09 8.89
CA GLU A 171 -12.57 0.83 9.74
C GLU A 171 -12.77 2.26 9.23
N THR A 172 -13.83 2.89 9.74
CA THR A 172 -13.99 4.34 9.67
C THR A 172 -13.10 4.96 10.73
N VAL A 173 -12.10 5.76 10.33
CA VAL A 173 -11.44 6.69 11.23
C VAL A 173 -11.99 8.09 10.97
N LEU A 174 -12.85 8.54 11.87
CA LEU A 174 -13.04 9.96 12.20
C LEU A 174 -11.96 10.38 13.20
#